data_AF-X1IG34-F1
#
_entry.id   AF-X1IG34-F1
#
_cell.length_a   1.000
_cell.length_b   1.000
_cell.length_c   1.000
_cell.angle_alpha   90.00
_cell.angle_beta   90.00
_cell.angle_gamma   90.00
#
_symmetry.space_group_name_H-M   'P 1'
#
loop_
_entity.id
_entity.type
_entity.pdbx_description
1 polymer ?
#
loop_
_entity_poly.entity_id
_entity_poly.type
_entity_poly.pdbx_seq_one_letter_code
_entity_poly.pdbx_strand_id
1 'polypeptide(L)' 'WVNGFCLGRYWSRGPQKTLAVPGPVLREGRNEVVVFEVHAAATRTVCLLTEPDLGHTEG' A
#
# COMPACT_ATOMS: atom_id res chain seq x y z
N TRP A 1 0.63 -3.03 -6.57
CA TRP A 1 -0.49 -2.91 -7.52
C TRP A 1 -1.76 -3.43 -6.88
N VAL A 2 -2.90 -2.82 -7.21
CA VAL A 2 -4.23 -3.34 -6.90
C VAL A 2 -4.99 -3.44 -8.21
N ASN A 3 -5.48 -4.64 -8.56
CA ASN A 3 -6.17 -4.91 -9.82
C ASN A 3 -5.43 -4.35 -11.06
N GLY A 4 -4.10 -4.51 -11.11
CA GLY A 4 -3.25 -4.02 -12.22
C GLY A 4 -2.89 -2.52 -12.15
N PHE A 5 -3.51 -1.72 -11.29
CA PHE A 5 -3.16 -0.31 -11.12
C PHE A 5 -1.95 -0.13 -10.19
N CYS A 6 -0.96 0.66 -10.61
CA CYS A 6 0.25 0.92 -9.84
C CYS A 6 0.00 2.01 -8.78
N LEU A 7 0.09 1.66 -7.49
CA LEU A 7 -0.11 2.59 -6.38
C LEU A 7 1.13 3.46 -6.06
N GLY A 8 2.26 3.21 -6.73
CA GLY A 8 3.53 3.85 -6.45
C GLY A 8 4.47 2.98 -5.62
N ARG A 9 5.45 3.62 -4.97
CA ARG A 9 6.54 2.95 -4.23
C ARG A 9 6.31 3.09 -2.73
N TYR A 10 6.60 2.03 -1.99
CA TYR A 10 6.71 2.09 -0.53
C TYR A 10 8.17 1.91 -0.12
N TRP A 11 8.53 2.40 1.06
CA TRP A 11 9.82 2.15 1.67
C TRP A 11 9.65 2.04 3.19
N SER A 12 10.15 0.95 3.79
CA SER A 12 10.07 0.69 5.23
C SER A 12 10.73 1.77 6.10
N ARG A 13 11.60 2.62 5.53
CA ARG A 13 12.25 3.72 6.25
C ARG A 13 11.29 4.88 6.58
N GLY A 14 10.15 5.01 5.90
CA GLY A 14 9.20 6.11 6.11
C GLY A 14 9.64 7.45 5.49
N PRO A 15 8.95 8.58 5.81
CA PRO A 15 7.88 8.69 6.82
C PRO A 15 6.58 8.01 6.39
N GLN A 16 6.24 8.07 5.09
CA GLN A 16 5.03 7.46 4.56
C GLN A 16 5.08 5.94 4.70
N LYS A 17 4.06 5.36 5.34
CA LYS A 17 3.94 3.91 5.57
C LYS A 17 2.78 3.28 4.82
N THR A 18 1.81 4.08 4.37
CA THR A 18 0.65 3.60 3.58
C THR A 18 0.63 4.16 2.17
N LEU A 19 0.13 3.38 1.22
CA LEU A 19 -0.23 3.84 -0.12
C LEU A 19 -1.75 3.96 -0.24
N ALA A 20 -2.23 5.10 -0.73
CA ALA A 20 -3.66 5.31 -0.95
C ALA A 20 -4.16 4.41 -2.11
N VAL A 21 -5.28 3.74 -1.89
CA VAL A 21 -5.98 2.96 -2.93
C VAL A 21 -7.16 3.78 -3.43
N PRO A 22 -7.16 4.26 -4.69
CA PRO A 22 -8.31 4.98 -5.22
C PRO A 22 -9.54 4.06 -5.28
N GLY A 23 -10.70 4.55 -4.82
CA GLY A 23 -11.96 3.80 -4.83
C GLY A 23 -12.28 3.14 -6.19
N PRO A 24 -12.13 3.82 -7.34
CA PRO A 24 -12.40 3.25 -8.65
C PRO A 24 -11.50 2.08 -9.07
N VAL A 25 -10.37 1.87 -8.39
CA VAL A 25 -9.48 0.72 -8.65
C VAL A 25 -10.03 -0.56 -8.02
N LEU A 26 -10.85 -0.44 -6.97
CA LEU A 26 -11.50 -1.58 -6.33
C LEU A 26 -12.72 -2.04 -7.11
N ARG A 27 -13.06 -3.31 -6.93
CA ARG A 27 -14.28 -3.93 -7.48
C ARG A 27 -15.02 -4.69 -6.39
N GLU A 28 -16.32 -4.88 -6.58
CA GLU A 28 -17.10 -5.79 -5.74
C GLU A 28 -16.54 -7.21 -5.83
N GLY A 29 -16.53 -7.91 -4.69
CA GLY A 29 -15.97 -9.26 -4.59
C GLY A 29 -14.44 -9.27 -4.53
N ARG A 30 -13.82 -10.10 -5.38
CA ARG A 30 -12.38 -10.42 -5.27
C ARG A 30 -11.51 -9.32 -5.86
N ASN A 31 -10.60 -8.79 -5.05
CA ASN A 31 -9.54 -7.88 -5.47
C ASN A 31 -8.19 -8.60 -5.46
N GLU A 32 -7.30 -8.23 -6.39
CA GLU A 32 -5.93 -8.75 -6.44
C GLU A 32 -4.95 -7.69 -5.95
N VAL A 33 -4.02 -8.10 -5.08
CA VAL A 33 -2.90 -7.28 -4.63
C VAL A 33 -1.61 -7.96 -5.04
N VAL A 34 -0.76 -7.22 -5.76
CA VAL A 34 0.59 -7.64 -6.12
C VAL A 34 1.59 -6.69 -5.48
N VAL A 35 2.56 -7.22 -4.74
CA VAL A 35 3.64 -6.46 -4.12
C VAL A 35 4.96 -6.93 -4.69
N PHE A 36 5.78 -6.00 -5.14
CA PHE A 36 7.18 -6.24 -5.49
C PHE A 36 8.06 -5.71 -4.34
N GLU A 37 8.86 -6.59 -3.76
CA GLU A 37 9.73 -6.35 -2.61
C GLU A 37 11.16 -6.66 -3.06
N VAL A 38 12.13 -5.81 -2.69
CA VAL A 38 13.52 -5.89 -3.18
C VAL A 38 14.58 -6.04 -2.07
N HIS A 39 14.18 -6.04 -0.80
CA HIS A 39 15.03 -6.23 0.36
C HIS A 39 14.61 -7.49 1.16
N ALA A 40 13.61 -7.35 2.04
CA ALA A 40 12.96 -8.45 2.73
C ALA A 40 11.60 -8.01 3.29
N ALA A 41 10.56 -8.83 3.12
CA ALA A 41 9.29 -8.68 3.84
C ALA A 41 9.24 -9.61 5.05
N ALA A 42 8.84 -9.08 6.20
CA ALA A 42 8.62 -9.89 7.41
C ALA A 42 7.41 -10.82 7.27
N THR A 43 6.39 -10.42 6.50
CA THR A 43 5.18 -11.22 6.25
C THR A 43 4.72 -11.06 4.79
N ARG A 44 3.87 -11.97 4.33
CA ARG A 44 3.21 -11.88 3.00
C ARG A 44 1.76 -11.38 3.11
N THR A 45 1.47 -10.58 4.13
CA THR A 45 0.15 -10.04 4.40
C THR A 45 0.16 -8.52 4.24
N VAL A 46 -0.93 -7.98 3.69
CA VAL A 46 -1.19 -6.54 3.65
C VAL A 46 -2.45 -6.23 4.46
N CYS A 47 -2.51 -5.04 5.05
CA CYS A 47 -3.67 -4.54 5.75
C CYS A 47 -4.23 -3.32 5.02
N LEU A 48 -5.55 -3.22 4.93
CA LEU A 48 -6.25 -2.01 4.49
C LEU A 48 -6.65 -1.20 5.72
N LEU A 49 -6.35 0.08 5.70
CA LEU A 49 -6.64 1.01 6.78
C LEU A 49 -7.66 2.04 6.32
N THR A 50 -8.50 2.52 7.24
CA THR A 50 -9.46 3.60 6.99
C THR A 50 -8.79 4.97 6.99
N GLU A 51 -7.67 5.12 7.68
CA GLU A 51 -6.88 6.35 7.76
C GLU A 51 -5.44 6.11 7.29
N PRO A 52 -4.82 7.07 6.59
CA PRO A 52 -3.44 6.92 6.13
C PRO A 52 -2.45 7.09 7.29
N ASP A 53 -1.40 6.26 7.31
CA ASP A 53 -0.19 6.49 8.12
C ASP A 53 0.88 7.10 7.20
N LEU A 54 0.94 8.43 7.22
CA LEU A 54 1.91 9.21 6.46
C LEU A 54 3.23 9.40 7.22
N GLY A 55 3.34 8.84 8.44
CA GLY A 55 4.42 9.13 9.37
C GLY A 55 4.42 10.56 9.86
N HIS A 56 5.55 10.97 10.45
CA HIS A 56 5.73 12.35 10.87
C HIS A 56 5.94 13.23 9.63
N THR A 57 5.03 14.16 9.39
CA THR A 57 5.30 15.34 8.58
C THR A 57 6.12 16.29 9.43
N GLU A 58 7.29 16.73 8.94
CA GLU A 58 8.05 17.78 9.63
C GLU A 58 7.13 18.99 9.83
N GLY A 59 7.04 19.46 11.08
CA GLY A 59 6.35 20.67 11.47
C GLY A 59 7.31 21.84 11.58
#